data_AF-A0A376WA95-F1
#
_entry.id   AF-A0A376WA95-F1
#
_cell.length_a   1.000
_cell.length_b   1.000
_cell.length_c   1.000
_cell.angle_alpha   90.00
_cell.angle_beta   90.00
_cell.angle_gamma   90.00
#
_symmetry.space_group_name_H-M   'P 1'
#
loop_
_entity.id
_entity.type
_entity.pdbx_description
1 polymer ?
#
loop_
_entity_poly.entity_id
_entity_poly.type
_entity_poly.pdbx_seq_one_letter_code
_entity_poly.pdbx_strand_id
1 'polypeptide(L)' 'MEMLEEHRCFGRLAATLATRLQYLKLPDDVQYLSPTTS' A
#
# COMPACT_ATOMS: atom_id res chain seq x y z
N MET A 1 21.47 -18.41 -3.26
CA MET A 1 21.38 -17.60 -2.02
C MET A 1 20.82 -16.20 -2.33
N GLU A 2 20.02 -16.03 -3.40
CA GLU A 2 19.45 -14.73 -3.80
C GLU A 2 18.05 -14.48 -3.20
N MET A 3 17.23 -15.54 -3.07
CA MET A 3 15.87 -15.41 -2.51
C MET A 3 15.82 -14.79 -1.10
N LEU A 4 16.85 -15.00 -0.28
CA LEU A 4 16.92 -14.46 1.09
C LEU A 4 17.18 -12.95 1.11
N GLU A 5 17.93 -12.42 0.14
CA GLU A 5 18.18 -10.98 0.01
C GLU A 5 16.99 -10.25 -0.60
N GLU A 6 16.33 -10.87 -1.56
CA GLU A 6 15.06 -10.39 -2.14
C GLU A 6 13.98 -10.27 -1.06
N HIS A 7 13.77 -11.31 -0.25
CA HIS A 7 12.83 -11.25 0.88
C HIS A 7 13.18 -10.15 1.89
N ARG A 8 14.46 -9.91 2.15
CA ARG A 8 14.92 -8.80 3.01
C ARG A 8 14.64 -7.44 2.38
N CYS A 9 14.81 -7.32 1.08
CA CYS A 9 14.52 -6.10 0.32
C CYS A 9 13.02 -5.79 0.34
N PHE A 10 12.19 -6.79 0.01
CA PHE A 10 10.72 -6.68 0.05
C PHE A 10 10.20 -6.36 1.45
N GLY A 11 10.77 -6.97 2.50
CA GLY A 11 10.41 -6.66 3.89
C GLY A 11 10.67 -5.20 4.28
N ARG A 12 11.80 -4.62 3.85
CA ARG A 12 12.13 -3.21 4.10
C ARG A 12 11.23 -2.25 3.33
N LEU A 13 10.92 -2.57 2.08
CA LEU A 13 9.97 -1.84 1.25
C LEU A 13 8.57 -1.84 1.87
N ALA A 14 8.09 -3.00 2.31
CA ALA A 14 6.80 -3.15 2.96
C ALA A 14 6.72 -2.36 4.28
N ALA A 15 7.77 -2.41 5.11
CA ALA A 15 7.82 -1.63 6.35
C ALA A 15 7.79 -0.10 6.07
N THR A 16 8.57 0.35 5.09
CA THR A 16 8.62 1.77 4.70
C THR A 16 7.27 2.25 4.17
N LEU A 17 6.61 1.43 3.34
CA LEU A 17 5.26 1.72 2.82
C LEU A 17 4.23 1.76 3.94
N ALA A 18 4.23 0.79 4.85
CA ALA A 18 3.28 0.75 5.97
C ALA A 18 3.41 1.99 6.85
N THR A 19 4.64 2.39 7.20
CA THR A 19 4.88 3.61 7.98
C THR A 19 4.40 4.85 7.23
N ARG A 20 4.67 4.97 5.91
CA ARG A 20 4.20 6.12 5.13
C ARG A 20 2.68 6.16 4.99
N LEU A 21 2.03 5.02 4.85
CA LEU A 21 0.58 4.90 4.80
C LEU A 21 -0.09 5.23 6.15
N GLN A 22 0.57 4.97 7.28
CA GLN A 22 0.07 5.40 8.60
C GLN A 22 0.02 6.93 8.76
N TYR A 23 0.96 7.65 8.13
CA TYR A 23 0.96 9.11 8.13
C TYR A 23 0.08 9.71 7.04
N LEU A 24 -0.24 8.93 6.00
CA LEU A 24 -1.27 9.29 5.05
C LEU A 24 -2.62 9.01 5.71
N LYS A 25 -3.28 10.05 6.24
CA LYS A 25 -4.72 9.97 6.52
C LYS A 25 -5.45 9.80 5.18
N LEU A 26 -5.45 8.59 4.63
CA LEU A 26 -6.35 8.23 3.55
C LEU A 26 -7.77 8.37 4.10
N PRO A 27 -8.66 9.10 3.42
CA PRO A 27 -10.06 9.07 3.79
C PRO A 27 -10.55 7.63 3.67
N ASP A 28 -11.13 7.10 4.75
CA ASP A 28 -11.74 5.76 4.78
C ASP A 28 -12.84 5.62 3.71
N ASP A 29 -13.42 6.75 3.31
CA ASP A 29 -14.53 6.83 2.38
C ASP A 29 -14.07 7.22 0.97
N VAL A 30 -13.20 6.43 0.34
CA VAL A 30 -13.11 6.45 -1.13
C VAL A 30 -14.36 5.77 -1.67
N GLN A 31 -15.47 6.50 -1.70
CA GLN A 31 -16.69 6.05 -2.37
C GLN A 31 -16.38 5.91 -3.86
N TYR A 32 -16.30 4.65 -4.31
CA TYR A 32 -16.28 4.34 -5.72
C TYR A 32 -17.68 4.65 -6.25
N LEU A 33 -17.87 5.86 -6.81
CA LEU A 33 -19.12 6.20 -7.48
C LEU A 33 -19.21 5.34 -8.73
N SER A 34 -20.11 4.36 -8.69
CA SER A 34 -20.52 3.61 -9.88
C SER A 34 -21.00 4.61 -10.93
N PRO A 35 -20.53 4.53 -12.19
CA PRO A 35 -21.04 5.39 -13.23
C PRO A 35 -22.54 5.11 -13.39
N THR A 36 -23.38 6.08 -13.03
CA THR A 36 -24.82 6.04 -13.31
C THR A 36 -25.01 6.18 -14.81
N THR A 37 -25.25 5.05 -15.48
CA THR A 37 -25.79 5.03 -16.84
C THR A 37 -27.24 5.53 -16.79
N SER A 38 -27.46 6.73 -17.33
CA SER A 38 -28.79 7.24 -17.67
C SER A 38 -29.27 6.69 -19.02
#